data_AF-A0A7M1B7J5-F1
#
_entry.id   AF-A0A7M1B7J5-F1
#
_cell.length_a   1.000
_cell.length_b   1.000
_cell.length_c   1.000
_cell.angle_alpha   90.00
_cell.angle_beta   90.00
_cell.angle_gamma   90.00
#
_symmetry.space_group_name_H-M   'P 1'
#
loop_
_entity.id
_entity.type
_entity.pdbx_description
1 polymer ?
#
loop_
_entity_poly.entity_id
_entity_poly.type
_entity_poly.pdbx_seq_one_letter_code
_entity_poly.pdbx_strand_id
1 'polypeptide(L)'
;MKKISLKLLIAIFIASAGTNSFAKDCNIMTSPIDLSRMTFAGSSYYLQTIPIVAGKTFKYTSFFDAYQEFEKNTRKWFKDTICKEKGLDGVANYKIQWQQTDKMYYFTATFDAYENK
;
A
#
# COMPACT_ATOMS: atom_id res chain seq x y z
N MET A 1 25.81 -22.80 -45.07
CA MET A 1 25.44 -22.42 -43.69
C MET A 1 24.57 -21.16 -43.74
N LYS A 2 23.28 -21.26 -43.40
CA LYS A 2 22.33 -20.13 -43.46
C LYS A 2 22.64 -19.15 -42.32
N LYS A 3 23.02 -17.92 -42.67
CA LYS A 3 23.25 -16.83 -41.71
C LYS A 3 21.92 -16.44 -41.09
N ILE A 4 21.70 -16.85 -39.84
CA ILE A 4 20.58 -16.38 -39.04
C ILE A 4 20.80 -14.89 -38.81
N SER A 5 19.92 -14.06 -39.38
CA SER A 5 19.99 -12.60 -39.32
C SER A 5 19.89 -12.15 -37.87
N LEU A 6 20.89 -11.38 -37.40
CA LEU A 6 20.97 -10.76 -36.08
C LEU A 6 19.68 -9.98 -35.69
N LYS A 7 18.88 -9.57 -36.68
CA LYS A 7 17.58 -8.91 -36.48
C LYS A 7 16.52 -9.81 -35.82
N LEU A 8 16.63 -11.13 -35.93
CA LEU A 8 15.66 -12.06 -35.33
C LEU A 8 15.89 -12.26 -33.81
N LEU A 9 17.14 -12.13 -33.35
CA LEU A 9 17.50 -12.27 -31.93
C LEU A 9 17.00 -11.12 -31.06
N ILE A 10 16.90 -9.91 -31.62
CA ILE A 10 16.42 -8.71 -30.90
C ILE A 10 14.89 -8.79 -30.67
N ALA A 11 14.13 -9.36 -31.61
CA ALA A 11 12.68 -9.51 -31.47
C ALA A 11 12.28 -10.47 -30.33
N ILE A 12 13.11 -11.47 -30.01
CA ILE A 12 12.86 -12.42 -28.91
C ILE A 12 13.08 -11.75 -27.54
N PHE A 13 14.09 -10.87 -27.42
CA PHE A 13 14.38 -10.17 -26.15
C PHE A 13 13.33 -9.12 -25.76
N ILE A 14 12.65 -8.51 -26.74
CA ILE A 14 11.57 -7.53 -26.48
C ILE A 14 10.27 -8.26 -26.09
N ALA A 15 10.06 -9.50 -26.58
CA ALA A 15 8.89 -10.30 -26.22
C ALA A 15 8.94 -10.88 -24.79
N SER A 16 10.13 -11.04 -24.20
CA SER A 16 10.29 -11.56 -22.82
C SER A 16 10.20 -10.50 -21.72
N ALA A 17 10.12 -9.21 -22.04
CA ALA A 17 10.10 -8.13 -21.05
C ALA A 17 8.69 -7.73 -20.58
N GLY A 18 7.68 -8.55 -20.87
CA GLY A 18 6.27 -8.21 -20.68
C GLY A 18 5.48 -9.20 -19.85
N THR A 19 6.05 -9.83 -18.82
CA THR A 19 5.18 -10.33 -17.74
C THR A 19 4.67 -9.10 -16.99
N ASN A 20 3.55 -8.56 -17.46
CA ASN A 20 2.62 -7.86 -16.59
C ASN A 20 2.29 -8.87 -15.49
N SER A 21 3.10 -8.87 -14.43
CA SER A 21 2.75 -9.52 -13.17
C SER A 21 1.37 -9.00 -12.88
N PHE A 22 0.37 -9.89 -12.93
CA PHE A 22 -0.97 -9.60 -12.47
C PHE A 22 -0.78 -9.07 -11.05
N ALA A 23 -0.79 -7.74 -10.92
CA ALA A 23 -0.64 -7.11 -9.63
C ALA A 23 -1.89 -7.52 -8.89
N LYS A 24 -1.74 -8.46 -7.95
CA LYS A 24 -2.83 -8.89 -7.10
C LYS A 24 -3.37 -7.63 -6.44
N ASP A 25 -4.65 -7.34 -6.65
CA ASP A 25 -5.27 -6.17 -6.06
C ASP A 25 -5.14 -6.28 -4.54
N CYS A 26 -4.47 -5.29 -3.93
CA CYS A 26 -4.27 -5.26 -2.49
C CYS A 26 -5.59 -4.92 -1.81
N ASN A 27 -6.23 -5.93 -1.23
CA ASN A 27 -7.53 -5.77 -0.60
C ASN A 27 -7.38 -5.13 0.78
N ILE A 28 -8.02 -3.99 0.98
CA ILE A 28 -7.93 -3.23 2.24
C ILE A 28 -9.33 -3.15 2.82
N MET A 29 -9.56 -3.87 3.92
CA MET A 29 -10.87 -3.95 4.58
C MET A 29 -10.80 -3.52 6.05
N THR A 30 -11.88 -2.88 6.51
CA THR A 30 -12.06 -2.51 7.92
C THR A 30 -12.71 -3.63 8.73
N SER A 31 -13.34 -4.61 8.07
CA SER A 31 -13.91 -5.80 8.70
C SER A 31 -12.83 -6.78 9.17
N PRO A 32 -13.10 -7.63 10.18
CA PRO A 32 -12.21 -8.72 10.58
C PRO A 32 -11.96 -9.73 9.45
N ILE A 33 -10.93 -10.54 9.62
CA ILE A 33 -10.60 -11.66 8.71
C ILE A 33 -11.71 -12.73 8.77
N ASP A 34 -12.19 -13.16 7.61
CA ASP A 34 -13.01 -14.37 7.48
C ASP A 34 -12.09 -15.60 7.45
N LEU A 35 -11.90 -16.23 8.61
CA LEU A 35 -11.02 -17.39 8.77
C LEU A 35 -11.47 -18.62 7.97
N SER A 36 -12.68 -18.63 7.40
CA SER A 36 -13.09 -19.71 6.49
C SER A 36 -12.46 -19.56 5.10
N ARG A 37 -12.14 -18.33 4.68
CA ARG A 37 -11.63 -18.01 3.33
C ARG A 37 -10.23 -17.43 3.32
N MET A 38 -9.72 -17.02 4.48
CA MET A 38 -8.47 -16.29 4.64
C MET A 38 -7.61 -16.90 5.75
N THR A 39 -6.30 -16.70 5.62
CA THR A 39 -5.28 -17.11 6.60
C THR A 39 -4.64 -15.86 7.19
N PHE A 40 -4.59 -15.77 8.51
CA PHE A 40 -3.91 -14.68 9.22
C PHE A 40 -2.40 -14.80 9.04
N ALA A 41 -1.76 -13.74 8.54
CA ALA A 41 -0.32 -13.67 8.30
C ALA A 41 0.43 -12.84 9.36
N GLY A 42 -0.29 -12.01 10.13
CA GLY A 42 0.28 -11.23 11.24
C GLY A 42 -0.38 -9.87 11.42
N SER A 43 -0.26 -9.29 12.62
CA SER A 43 -0.73 -7.93 12.92
C SER A 43 0.42 -6.94 12.85
N SER A 44 0.14 -5.72 12.40
CA SER A 44 1.13 -4.65 12.35
C SER A 44 0.48 -3.27 12.39
N TYR A 45 1.30 -2.22 12.31
CA TYR A 45 0.85 -0.85 12.31
C TYR A 45 1.67 0.04 11.36
N TYR A 46 1.09 1.18 10.98
CA TYR A 46 1.73 2.26 10.24
C TYR A 46 1.52 3.59 10.98
N LEU A 47 2.59 4.37 11.17
CA LEU A 47 2.57 5.65 11.88
C LEU A 47 2.93 6.79 10.95
N GLN A 48 2.22 7.91 11.10
CA GLN A 48 2.60 9.17 10.45
C GLN A 48 2.31 10.34 11.38
N THR A 49 3.23 11.30 11.42
CA THR A 49 3.03 12.60 12.08
C THR A 49 2.95 13.67 11.00
N ILE A 50 1.94 14.55 11.09
CA ILE A 50 1.72 15.66 10.14
C ILE A 50 1.70 16.98 10.90
N PRO A 51 2.57 17.95 10.57
CA PRO A 51 2.62 19.23 11.26
C PRO A 51 1.41 20.11 10.93
N ILE A 52 0.92 20.82 11.94
CA ILE A 52 -0.07 21.89 11.80
C ILE A 52 0.67 23.14 11.34
N VAL A 53 0.69 23.39 10.03
CA VAL A 53 1.38 24.56 9.46
C VAL A 53 0.43 25.75 9.42
N ALA A 54 0.58 26.68 10.36
CA ALA A 54 -0.04 28.00 10.28
C ALA A 54 0.84 28.93 9.41
N GLY A 55 0.45 29.15 8.15
CA GLY A 55 1.19 30.02 7.23
C GLY A 55 0.55 30.11 5.83
N LYS A 56 1.06 31.03 4.98
CA LYS A 56 0.48 31.42 3.66
C LYS A 56 0.19 30.29 2.67
N THR A 57 0.75 29.09 2.86
CA THR A 57 0.58 27.93 1.97
C THR A 57 -0.51 26.94 2.42
N PHE A 58 -1.09 27.10 3.62
CA PHE A 58 -2.31 26.43 4.15
C PHE A 58 -2.48 24.91 3.98
N LYS A 59 -1.45 24.15 3.60
CA LYS A 59 -1.63 22.77 3.10
C LYS A 59 -2.14 21.75 4.14
N TYR A 60 -1.96 21.99 5.44
CA TYR A 60 -2.37 21.06 6.51
C TYR A 60 -2.94 21.78 7.74
N THR A 61 -3.81 22.76 7.52
CA THR A 61 -4.43 23.49 8.63
C THR A 61 -5.61 22.73 9.24
N SER A 62 -6.29 21.90 8.46
CA SER A 62 -7.42 21.12 8.93
C SER A 62 -7.05 19.67 9.23
N PHE A 63 -7.71 19.09 10.24
CA PHE A 63 -7.64 17.67 10.53
C PHE A 63 -8.01 16.82 9.31
N PHE A 64 -8.98 17.27 8.51
CA PHE A 64 -9.47 16.52 7.36
C PHE A 64 -8.40 16.37 6.26
N ASP A 65 -7.66 17.44 5.95
CA ASP A 65 -6.56 17.38 4.97
C ASP A 65 -5.44 16.45 5.45
N ALA A 66 -5.09 16.54 6.74
CA ALA A 66 -4.10 15.67 7.35
C ALA A 66 -4.54 14.20 7.33
N TYR A 67 -5.82 13.94 7.62
CA TYR A 67 -6.41 12.60 7.54
C TYR A 67 -6.39 12.04 6.11
N GLN A 68 -6.75 12.85 5.11
CA GLN A 68 -6.72 12.41 3.70
C GLN A 68 -5.29 12.09 3.24
N GLU A 69 -4.31 12.89 3.63
CA GLU A 69 -2.91 12.59 3.33
C GLU A 69 -2.44 11.31 4.02
N PHE A 70 -2.76 11.16 5.30
CA PHE A 70 -2.46 9.95 6.05
C PHE A 70 -3.08 8.70 5.41
N GLU A 71 -4.36 8.76 5.04
CA GLU A 71 -5.08 7.64 4.43
C GLU A 71 -4.44 7.24 3.10
N LYS A 72 -4.18 8.23 2.24
CA LYS A 72 -3.52 8.02 0.95
C LYS A 72 -2.15 7.34 1.12
N ASN A 73 -1.34 7.84 2.05
CA ASN A 73 -0.01 7.29 2.32
C ASN A 73 -0.09 5.88 2.90
N THR A 74 -1.04 5.64 3.81
CA THR A 74 -1.28 4.33 4.42
C THR A 74 -1.68 3.31 3.37
N ARG A 75 -2.64 3.64 2.49
CA ARG A 75 -3.05 2.73 1.40
C ARG A 75 -1.93 2.46 0.42
N LYS A 76 -1.13 3.47 0.09
CA LYS A 76 0.06 3.28 -0.75
C LYS A 76 1.05 2.33 -0.08
N TRP A 77 1.31 2.51 1.20
CA TRP A 77 2.20 1.64 1.98
C TRP A 77 1.67 0.20 2.06
N PHE A 78 0.36 -0.02 2.24
CA PHE A 78 -0.21 -1.38 2.16
C PHE A 78 0.03 -2.03 0.80
N LYS A 79 -0.22 -1.30 -0.29
CA LYS A 79 0.01 -1.81 -1.65
C LYS A 79 1.47 -2.18 -1.89
N ASP A 80 2.39 -1.29 -1.54
CA ASP A 80 3.81 -1.47 -1.82
C ASP A 80 4.45 -2.50 -0.88
N THR A 81 4.21 -2.37 0.44
CA THR A 81 4.91 -3.18 1.44
C THR A 81 4.18 -4.48 1.76
N ILE A 82 2.86 -4.44 1.98
CA ILE A 82 2.13 -5.65 2.38
C ILE A 82 1.86 -6.55 1.17
N CYS A 83 1.34 -5.99 0.08
CA CYS A 83 0.92 -6.81 -1.04
C CYS A 83 2.04 -7.09 -2.04
N LYS A 84 2.85 -6.08 -2.39
CA LYS A 84 3.92 -6.26 -3.38
C LYS A 84 5.22 -6.83 -2.79
N GLU A 85 5.72 -6.27 -1.69
CA GLU A 85 6.99 -6.73 -1.11
C GLU A 85 6.84 -8.03 -0.31
N LYS A 86 5.79 -8.14 0.52
CA LYS A 86 5.56 -9.36 1.32
C LYS A 86 4.74 -10.44 0.61
N GLY A 87 4.16 -10.14 -0.55
CA GLY A 87 3.36 -11.09 -1.33
C GLY A 87 2.02 -11.48 -0.70
N LEU A 88 1.52 -10.68 0.26
CA LEU A 88 0.24 -10.94 0.93
C LEU A 88 -0.95 -10.40 0.12
N ASP A 89 -2.16 -10.83 0.46
CA ASP A 89 -3.34 -10.54 -0.36
C ASP A 89 -4.04 -9.25 0.03
N GLY A 90 -3.76 -8.78 1.25
CA GLY A 90 -4.41 -7.61 1.77
C GLY A 90 -4.19 -7.41 3.25
N VAL A 91 -4.97 -6.44 3.74
CA VAL A 91 -5.08 -6.09 5.14
C VAL A 91 -6.56 -6.09 5.53
N ALA A 92 -6.83 -6.59 6.72
CA ALA A 92 -8.13 -6.64 7.35
C ALA A 92 -8.08 -5.98 8.72
N ASN A 93 -9.25 -5.83 9.35
CA ASN A 93 -9.41 -5.20 10.66
C ASN A 93 -8.73 -3.82 10.72
N TYR A 94 -8.67 -3.12 9.59
CA TYR A 94 -7.99 -1.83 9.45
C TYR A 94 -8.70 -0.78 10.32
N LYS A 95 -7.96 -0.22 11.27
CA LYS A 95 -8.43 0.84 12.18
C LYS A 95 -7.44 1.98 12.18
N ILE A 96 -7.98 3.20 12.34
CA ILE A 96 -7.19 4.41 12.47
C ILE A 96 -7.44 4.99 13.86
N GLN A 97 -6.36 5.34 14.54
CA GLN A 97 -6.36 6.11 15.76
C GLN A 97 -5.61 7.42 15.51
N TRP A 98 -6.01 8.47 16.20
CA TRP A 98 -5.36 9.76 16.07
C TRP A 98 -5.27 10.50 17.40
N GLN A 99 -4.27 11.35 17.51
CA GLN A 99 -4.08 12.31 18.59
C GLN A 99 -3.68 13.66 17.98
N GLN A 100 -4.12 14.75 18.58
CA GLN A 100 -3.74 16.11 18.18
C GLN A 100 -3.02 16.81 19.33
N THR A 101 -2.01 17.60 18.98
CA THR A 101 -1.44 18.65 19.84
C THR A 101 -1.55 20.00 19.12
N ASP A 102 -1.08 21.07 19.75
CA ASP A 102 -1.05 22.41 19.14
C ASP A 102 -0.18 22.49 17.88
N LYS A 103 0.70 21.51 17.65
CA LYS A 103 1.71 21.54 16.58
C LYS A 103 1.57 20.40 15.57
N MET A 104 0.89 19.31 15.92
CA MET A 104 0.97 18.06 15.17
C MET A 104 -0.35 17.27 15.24
N TYR A 105 -0.65 16.58 14.13
CA TYR A 105 -1.54 15.43 14.11
C TYR A 105 -0.70 14.14 14.10
N TYR A 106 -0.99 13.22 15.02
CA TYR A 106 -0.38 11.90 15.11
C TYR A 106 -1.41 10.87 14.67
N PHE A 107 -1.12 10.11 13.63
CA PHE A 107 -1.99 9.05 13.12
C PHE A 107 -1.33 7.68 13.26
N THR A 108 -2.12 6.70 13.69
CA THR A 108 -1.75 5.29 13.74
C THR A 108 -2.79 4.47 12.98
N ALA A 109 -2.34 3.68 12.01
CA ALA A 109 -3.13 2.64 11.38
C ALA A 109 -2.73 1.29 11.97
N THR A 110 -3.68 0.50 12.46
CA THR A 110 -3.45 -0.89 12.88
C THR A 110 -4.23 -1.83 11.98
N PHE A 111 -3.68 -3.01 11.69
CA PHE A 111 -4.29 -3.95 10.76
C PHE A 111 -3.77 -5.38 10.96
N ASP A 112 -4.51 -6.33 10.40
CA ASP A 112 -4.15 -7.73 10.28
C ASP A 112 -3.87 -8.06 8.80
N ALA A 113 -2.65 -8.44 8.47
CA ALA A 113 -2.31 -8.89 7.12
C ALA A 113 -2.81 -10.33 6.91
N TYR A 114 -3.22 -10.65 5.68
CA TYR A 114 -3.79 -11.96 5.38
C TYR A 114 -3.44 -12.45 3.97
N GLU A 115 -3.62 -13.76 3.78
CA GLU A 115 -3.62 -14.45 2.48
C GLU A 115 -4.99 -15.11 2.25
N ASN A 116 -5.47 -15.19 1.02
CA ASN A 116 -6.63 -16.01 0.69
C ASN A 116 -6.21 -17.49 0.64
N LYS A 117 -7.15 -18.37 1.00
CA LYS A 117 -7.00 -19.81 0.89
C LYS A 117 -7.25 -20.32 -0.52
#